data_AF-A0A6J4U195-F1
#
_entry.id   AF-A0A6J4U195-F1
#
_cell.length_a   1.000
_cell.length_b   1.000
_cell.length_c   1.000
_cell.angle_alpha   90.00
_cell.angle_beta   90.00
_cell.angle_gamma   90.00
#
_symmetry.space_group_name_H-M   'P 1'
#
loop_
_entity.id
_entity.type
_entity.pdbx_description
1 polymer ?
#
loop_
_entity_poly.entity_id
_entity_poly.type
_entity_poly.pdbx_seq_one_letter_code
_entity_poly.pdbx_strand_id
1 'polypeptide(L)' 'MARASVVSASKRQAVWRCDNRAAGADGGETFCAAAHGAIASAAVPTEA' A
#
# COMPACT_ATOMS: atom_id res chain seq x y z
N MET A 1 11.87 -6.04 -1.16
CA MET A 1 10.48 -6.39 -1.54
C MET A 1 9.50 -5.57 -0.72
N ALA A 2 8.51 -4.96 -1.37
CA ALA A 2 7.42 -4.24 -0.70
C ALA A 2 6.14 -5.08 -0.78
N ARG A 3 5.47 -5.30 0.36
CA ARG A 3 4.18 -6.00 0.42
C ARG A 3 3.11 -5.03 0.90
N ALA A 4 2.21 -4.65 0.01
CA ALA A 4 1.12 -3.73 0.31
C ALA A 4 -0.22 -4.47 0.46
N SER A 5 -1.06 -4.01 1.39
CA SER A 5 -2.43 -4.46 1.57
C SER A 5 -3.35 -3.29 1.91
N VAL A 6 -4.61 -3.40 1.50
CA VAL A 6 -5.66 -2.47 1.90
C VAL A 6 -6.15 -2.88 3.28
N VAL A 7 -6.07 -1.96 4.25
CA VAL A 7 -6.54 -2.18 5.62
C VAL A 7 -7.99 -1.74 5.80
N SER A 8 -8.42 -0.71 5.06
CA SER A 8 -9.82 -0.31 4.97
C SER A 8 -10.12 0.38 3.66
N ALA A 9 -11.35 0.23 3.17
CA ALA A 9 -11.83 0.92 1.98
C ALA A 9 -13.23 1.49 2.24
N SER A 10 -13.45 2.68 1.70
CA SER A 10 -14.72 3.39 1.71
C SER A 10 -15.05 3.87 0.29
N LYS A 11 -16.22 4.49 0.11
CA LYS A 11 -16.69 4.95 -1.21
C LYS A 11 -15.72 5.89 -1.94
N ARG A 12 -14.93 6.70 -1.21
CA ARG A 12 -14.05 7.72 -1.79
C ARG A 12 -12.60 7.63 -1.33
N GLN A 13 -12.25 6.67 -0.48
CA GLN A 13 -10.91 6.58 0.08
C GLN A 13 -10.57 5.13 0.43
N ALA A 14 -9.31 4.74 0.23
CA ALA A 14 -8.74 3.52 0.79
C ALA A 14 -7.52 3.86 1.65
N VAL A 15 -7.40 3.17 2.79
CA VAL A 15 -6.20 3.19 3.63
C VAL A 15 -5.41 1.93 3.34
N TRP A 16 -4.12 2.09 3.10
CA TRP A 16 -3.21 0.99 2.80
C TRP A 16 -2.03 0.97 3.77
N ARG A 17 -1.47 -0.21 3.91
CA ARG A 17 -0.21 -0.47 4.59
C ARG A 17 0.76 -1.11 3.62
N CYS A 18 2.02 -0.75 3.72
CA CYS A 18 3.09 -1.50 3.09
C CYS A 18 4.19 -1.82 4.09
N ASP A 19 4.55 -3.10 4.13
CA ASP A 19 5.71 -3.57 4.86
C ASP A 19 6.86 -3.74 3.85
N ASN A 20 7.93 -2.97 4.04
CA ASN A 20 9.16 -3.08 3.29
C ASN A 20 10.06 -4.12 3.93
N ARG A 21 10.52 -5.07 3.12
CA ARG A 21 11.41 -6.15 3.52
C ARG A 21 12.67 -6.14 2.66
N ALA A 22 13.82 -6.37 3.26
CA ALA A 22 15.07 -6.61 2.54
C ALA A 22 15.27 -8.13 2.36
N ALA A 23 15.77 -8.52 1.19
CA ALA A 23 16.23 -9.89 0.98
C ALA A 23 17.64 -10.04 1.56
N GLY A 24 17.83 -11.05 2.39
CA GLY A 24 19.12 -11.48 2.91
C GLY A 24 19.88 -12.33 1.90
N ALA A 25 21.18 -12.49 2.14
CA ALA A 25 22.07 -13.29 1.28
C ALA A 25 21.71 -14.79 1.28
N ASP A 26 20.98 -15.25 2.28
CA ASP A 26 20.44 -16.61 2.43
C ASP A 26 19.07 -16.81 1.75
N GLY A 27 18.53 -15.76 1.11
CA GLY A 27 17.19 -15.77 0.53
C GLY A 27 16.07 -15.53 1.54
N GLY A 28 16.39 -15.32 2.82
CA GLY A 28 15.41 -14.91 3.84
C GLY A 28 14.95 -13.46 3.64
N GLU A 29 13.73 -13.14 4.06
CA GLU A 29 13.25 -11.75 4.09
C GLU A 29 13.30 -11.19 5.51
N THR A 30 13.90 -10.01 5.70
CA THR A 30 13.88 -9.28 6.97
C THR A 30 13.01 -8.04 6.85
N PHE A 31 12.13 -7.80 7.82
CA PHE A 31 11.34 -6.56 7.90
C PHE A 31 12.25 -5.37 8.17
N CYS A 32 12.09 -4.28 7.41
CA CYS A 32 12.90 -3.08 7.54
C CYS A 32 12.10 -1.88 8.02
N ALA A 33 10.95 -1.64 7.39
CA ALA A 33 10.13 -0.47 7.69
C ALA A 33 8.67 -0.72 7.27
N ALA A 34 7.75 0.01 7.89
CA ALA A 34 6.35 0.06 7.48
C ALA A 34 5.98 1.49 7.07
N ALA A 35 5.11 1.60 6.08
CA ALA A 35 4.48 2.86 5.69
C ALA A 35 2.95 2.67 5.66
N HIS A 36 2.24 3.74 6.00
CA HIS A 36 0.79 3.83 5.90
C HIS A 36 0.42 5.05 5.07
N GLY A 37 -0.66 4.93 4.31
CA GLY A 37 -1.17 6.03 3.51
C GLY A 37 -2.67 5.92 3.26
N ALA A 38 -3.24 7.03 2.83
CA ALA A 38 -4.59 7.10 2.33
C ALA A 38 -4.55 7.54 0.86
N ILE A 39 -5.33 6.87 0.03
CA ILE A 39 -5.58 7.26 -1.36
C ILE A 39 -7.04 7.64 -1.50
N ALA A 40 -7.32 8.78 -2.11
CA ALA A 40 -8.67 9.19 -2.46
C ALA A 40 -9.00 8.74 -3.88
N SER A 41 -10.26 8.33 -4.11
CA SER A 41 -10.76 8.11 -5.46
C SER A 41 -10.87 9.44 -6.17
N ALA A 42 -10.16 9.59 -7.29
CA ALA A 42 -10.37 10.72 -8.18
C ALA A 42 -11.75 10.56 -8.84
N ALA A 43 -12.59 11.59 -8.76
CA ALA A 43 -13.77 11.65 -9.61
C ALA A 43 -13.27 11.75 -11.06
N VAL A 44 -13.53 10.73 -11.87
CA VAL A 44 -13.36 10.86 -13.32
C VAL A 44 -14.45 11.84 -13.77
N PRO A 45 -14.13 13.01 -14.34
CA PRO A 45 -15.15 13.80 -14.99
C PRO A 45 -15.67 12.97 -16.15
N THR A 46 -16.90 12.49 -16.07
CA THR A 46 -17.60 11.99 -17.25
C THR A 46 -17.93 13.23 -18.07
N GLU A 47 -17.29 13.41 -19.22
CA GLU A 47 -17.72 14.42 -20.19
C GLU A 47 -19.19 14.13 -20.54
N ALA A 48 -20.03 15.17 -20.45
CA ALA A 48 -21.48 15.11 -20.66
C ALA A 48 -21.85 15.45 -22.10
#